data_AF-H3NED7-F1
#
_entry.id   AF-H3NED7-F1
#
_cell.length_a   1.000
_cell.length_b   1.000
_cell.length_c   1.000
_cell.angle_alpha   90.00
_cell.angle_beta   90.00
_cell.angle_gamma   90.00
#
_symmetry.space_group_name_H-M   'P 1'
#
loop_
_entity.id
_entity.type
_entity.pdbx_description
1 polymer ?
#
loop_
_entity_poly.entity_id
_entity_poly.type
_entity_poly.pdbx_seq_one_letter_code
_entity_poly.pdbx_strand_id
1 'polypeptide(L)'
;MKMILSLIEPTTGKILVNGRDVKKNKDYLSQVGSMIEEPSYYPNLTGYENLLVFQKMIGFSEGNIWPTLELVGLTEEKNRKKLVRDYSLGMKQRLALAFALVKEPKILLLDEPTNGLDPSGIHEIRELIVRLAKVKGLTVFISSHILTEIEHIADRVGIINKGHLVYEGKIESIKSSNWIEIGGNFYQNNIVQSLLDFGGLEILEVSRNQIKLKNIDDEKLADVVSYLATNGYRIFRVVRASESLEEIFLSLTKEA
;
A
#
# COMPACT_ATOMS: atom_id res chain seq x y z
N MET A 1 13.91 -5.32 5.87
CA MET A 1 14.54 -4.96 4.57
C MET A 1 16.06 -4.83 4.62
N LYS A 2 16.66 -4.16 5.62
CA LYS A 2 18.14 -4.00 5.72
C LYS A 2 18.96 -5.30 5.54
N MET A 3 18.44 -6.42 6.05
CA MET A 3 19.06 -7.74 5.84
C MET A 3 19.08 -8.19 4.37
N ILE A 4 18.08 -7.82 3.57
CA ILE A 4 18.04 -8.08 2.12
C ILE A 4 19.15 -7.29 1.42
N LEU A 5 19.51 -6.09 1.90
CA LEU A 5 20.60 -5.30 1.33
C LEU A 5 22.00 -5.67 1.82
N SER A 6 22.14 -6.73 2.62
CA SER A 6 23.40 -7.07 3.27
C SER A 6 23.96 -5.96 4.19
N LEU A 7 23.11 -5.06 4.70
CA LEU A 7 23.50 -4.03 5.68
C LEU A 7 23.57 -4.58 7.11
N ILE A 8 22.78 -5.62 7.38
CA ILE A 8 22.73 -6.34 8.66
C ILE A 8 22.70 -7.84 8.34
N GLU A 9 23.45 -8.65 9.08
CA GLU A 9 23.39 -10.11 8.94
C GLU A 9 22.21 -10.69 9.73
N PRO A 10 21.40 -11.61 9.16
CA PRO A 10 20.37 -12.29 9.92
C PRO A 10 21.01 -13.25 10.93
N THR A 11 20.52 -13.19 12.17
CA THR A 11 20.95 -14.06 13.27
C THR A 11 20.73 -15.54 12.95
N THR A 12 19.56 -15.87 12.40
CA THR A 12 19.18 -17.22 11.95
C THR A 12 18.33 -17.13 10.68
N GLY A 13 18.07 -18.26 10.04
CA GLY A 13 17.28 -18.32 8.80
C GLY A 13 18.08 -17.99 7.54
N LYS A 14 17.38 -17.90 6.41
CA LYS A 14 17.95 -17.62 5.08
C LYS A 14 17.07 -16.64 4.34
N ILE A 15 17.69 -15.78 3.53
CA ILE A 15 17.01 -14.87 2.63
C ILE A 15 17.46 -15.24 1.21
N LEU A 16 16.50 -15.47 0.33
CA LEU A 16 16.74 -15.83 -1.07
C LEU A 16 16.28 -14.69 -1.97
N VAL A 17 17.17 -14.20 -2.84
CA VAL A 17 16.84 -13.27 -3.92
C VAL A 17 17.10 -13.97 -5.24
N ASN A 18 16.07 -14.09 -6.09
CA ASN A 18 16.12 -14.88 -7.32
C ASN A 18 16.66 -16.31 -7.10
N GLY A 19 16.23 -16.94 -6.00
CA GLY A 19 16.65 -18.29 -5.60
C GLY A 19 18.08 -18.40 -5.03
N ARG A 20 18.82 -17.30 -4.88
CA ARG A 20 20.19 -17.28 -4.37
C ARG A 20 20.26 -16.72 -2.96
N ASP A 21 21.05 -17.36 -2.11
CA ASP A 21 21.27 -16.93 -0.72
C ASP A 21 22.10 -15.65 -0.66
N VAL A 22 21.53 -14.61 -0.04
CA VAL A 22 22.16 -13.28 0.08
C VAL A 22 23.46 -13.29 0.88
N LYS A 23 23.66 -14.28 1.77
CA LYS A 23 24.93 -14.40 2.54
C LYS A 23 26.09 -14.86 1.66
N LYS A 24 25.82 -15.67 0.64
CA LYS A 24 26.86 -16.34 -0.15
C LYS A 24 27.29 -15.55 -1.37
N ASN A 25 26.40 -14.74 -1.94
CA ASN A 25 26.65 -13.99 -3.16
C ASN A 25 25.96 -12.63 -3.05
N LYS A 26 26.69 -11.55 -3.34
CA LYS A 26 26.19 -10.16 -3.28
C LYS A 26 25.92 -9.54 -4.65
N ASP A 27 26.09 -10.28 -5.74
CA ASP A 27 25.87 -9.81 -7.12
C ASP A 27 24.43 -9.35 -7.34
N TYR A 28 23.48 -9.92 -6.57
CA TYR A 28 22.07 -9.53 -6.61
C TYR A 28 21.86 -8.05 -6.23
N LEU A 29 22.75 -7.43 -5.45
CA LEU A 29 22.65 -6.01 -5.09
C LEU A 29 22.74 -5.08 -6.32
N SER A 30 23.33 -5.53 -7.43
CA SER A 30 23.27 -4.80 -8.70
C SER A 30 21.85 -4.71 -9.25
N GLN A 31 20.99 -5.70 -8.95
CA GLN A 31 19.61 -5.83 -9.41
C GLN A 31 18.59 -5.26 -8.43
N VAL A 32 19.04 -4.77 -7.26
CA VAL A 32 18.18 -4.18 -6.23
C VAL A 32 18.39 -2.68 -6.18
N GLY A 33 17.30 -1.94 -6.41
CA GLY A 33 17.17 -0.53 -6.10
C GLY A 33 16.58 -0.40 -4.71
N SER A 34 17.02 0.60 -3.95
CA SER A 34 16.53 0.79 -2.59
C SER A 34 16.40 2.23 -2.20
N MET A 35 15.34 2.51 -1.45
CA MET A 35 15.11 3.74 -0.70
C MET A 35 14.77 3.32 0.73
N ILE A 36 15.81 3.02 1.51
CA ILE A 36 15.70 2.69 2.93
C ILE A 36 16.39 3.82 3.69
N GLU A 37 15.74 4.31 4.75
CA GLU A 37 16.15 5.52 5.49
C GLU A 37 16.13 6.80 4.64
N GLU A 38 16.36 7.95 5.29
CA GLU A 38 16.46 9.23 4.59
C GLU A 38 17.73 9.25 3.73
N PRO A 39 17.61 9.49 2.41
CA PRO A 39 18.78 9.58 1.56
C PRO A 39 19.60 10.83 1.89
N SER A 40 20.92 10.68 1.89
CA SER A 40 21.84 11.81 1.99
C SER A 40 22.05 12.41 0.60
N TYR A 41 21.62 13.65 0.41
CA TYR A 41 21.80 14.41 -0.82
C TYR A 41 22.93 15.43 -0.69
N TYR A 42 23.53 15.82 -1.80
CA TYR A 42 24.35 17.03 -1.87
C TYR A 42 23.44 18.25 -2.09
N PRO A 43 23.20 19.08 -1.05
CA PRO A 43 22.19 20.14 -1.08
C PRO A 43 22.53 21.28 -2.03
N ASN A 44 23.83 21.48 -2.29
CA ASN A 44 24.38 22.50 -3.19
C ASN A 44 24.47 22.03 -4.65
N LEU A 45 23.97 20.84 -4.97
CA LEU A 45 23.92 20.28 -6.32
C LEU A 45 22.46 20.16 -6.77
N THR A 46 22.24 20.14 -8.08
CA THR A 46 20.97 19.81 -8.73
C THR A 46 20.70 18.30 -8.65
N GLY A 47 19.47 17.87 -8.98
CA GLY A 47 19.13 16.44 -9.05
C GLY A 47 19.98 15.66 -10.06
N TYR A 48 20.30 16.26 -11.22
CA TYR A 48 21.20 15.67 -12.22
C TYR A 48 22.61 15.48 -11.66
N GLU A 49 23.17 16.53 -11.08
CA GLU A 49 24.53 16.50 -10.51
C GLU A 49 24.65 15.51 -9.36
N ASN A 50 23.61 15.38 -8.53
CA ASN A 50 23.52 14.35 -7.49
C ASN A 50 23.62 12.94 -8.08
N LEU A 51 22.85 12.64 -9.13
CA LEU A 51 22.92 11.35 -9.83
C LEU A 51 24.26 11.17 -10.56
N LEU A 52 24.87 12.23 -11.08
CA LEU A 52 26.18 12.19 -11.72
C LEU A 52 27.29 11.86 -10.72
N VAL A 53 27.25 12.39 -9.50
CA VAL A 53 28.18 12.00 -8.43
C VAL A 53 28.02 10.51 -8.12
N PHE A 54 26.78 10.05 -7.98
CA PHE A 54 26.50 8.63 -7.73
C PHE A 54 26.92 7.72 -8.89
N GLN A 55 26.77 8.19 -10.12
CA GLN A 55 27.26 7.53 -11.33
C GLN A 55 28.76 7.27 -11.25
N LYS A 56 29.53 8.29 -10.86
CA LYS A 56 30.99 8.17 -10.69
C LYS A 56 31.40 7.22 -9.56
N MET A 57 30.56 7.08 -8.53
CA MET A 57 30.84 6.18 -7.39
C MET A 57 30.51 4.72 -7.67
N ILE A 58 29.37 4.45 -8.32
CA ILE A 58 28.82 3.09 -8.47
C ILE A 58 29.03 2.51 -9.88
N GLY A 59 29.26 3.34 -10.89
CA GLY A 59 29.62 2.89 -12.23
C GLY A 59 28.45 2.37 -13.09
N PHE A 60 27.34 3.10 -13.14
CA PHE A 60 26.26 2.86 -14.12
C PHE A 60 26.39 3.77 -15.34
N SER A 61 25.58 3.53 -16.38
CA SER A 61 25.57 4.35 -17.61
C SER A 61 25.07 5.77 -17.32
N GLU A 62 25.87 6.80 -17.64
CA GLU A 62 25.44 8.20 -17.52
C GLU A 62 24.16 8.49 -18.34
N GLY A 63 23.99 7.78 -19.46
CA GLY A 63 22.78 7.86 -20.29
C GLY A 63 21.48 7.52 -19.55
N ASN A 64 21.55 6.85 -18.40
CA ASN A 64 20.39 6.50 -17.59
C ASN A 64 19.86 7.66 -16.74
N ILE A 65 20.65 8.72 -16.52
CA ILE A 65 20.31 9.81 -15.59
C ILE A 65 19.06 10.56 -16.05
N TRP A 66 19.05 11.07 -17.29
CA TRP A 66 17.92 11.85 -17.81
C TRP A 66 16.62 11.04 -17.92
N PRO A 67 16.62 9.82 -18.50
CA PRO A 67 15.43 8.96 -18.50
C PRO A 67 14.89 8.67 -17.10
N THR A 68 15.78 8.51 -16.11
CA THR A 68 15.36 8.25 -14.72
C THR A 68 14.73 9.50 -14.09
N LEU A 69 15.33 10.68 -14.30
CA LEU A 69 14.74 11.95 -13.85
C LEU A 69 13.38 12.20 -14.49
N GLU A 70 13.20 11.81 -15.75
CA GLU A 70 11.92 11.94 -16.46
C GLU A 70 10.87 11.03 -15.84
N LEU A 71 11.26 9.78 -15.58
CA LEU A 71 10.39 8.77 -14.96
C LEU A 71 9.85 9.22 -13.60
N VAL A 72 10.68 9.88 -12.78
CA VAL A 72 10.26 10.42 -11.47
C VAL A 72 9.68 11.84 -11.55
N GLY A 73 9.55 12.42 -12.75
CA GLY A 73 8.98 13.75 -12.99
C GLY A 73 9.80 14.92 -12.46
N LEU A 74 11.13 14.84 -12.54
CA LEU A 74 12.07 15.89 -12.14
C LEU A 74 12.76 16.60 -13.33
N THR A 75 12.31 16.36 -14.56
CA THR A 75 12.91 16.93 -15.79
C THR A 75 12.40 18.30 -16.20
N GLU A 76 11.35 18.81 -15.54
CA GLU A 76 10.80 20.13 -15.81
C GLU A 76 11.89 21.21 -15.78
N GLU A 77 11.84 22.15 -16.71
CA GLU A 77 12.89 23.16 -16.88
C GLU A 77 13.15 23.95 -15.58
N LYS A 78 12.08 24.26 -14.84
CA LYS A 78 12.14 24.92 -13.52
C LYS A 78 12.94 24.14 -12.48
N ASN A 79 13.02 22.82 -12.61
CA ASN A 79 13.71 21.93 -11.68
C ASN A 79 15.16 21.64 -12.10
N ARG A 80 15.50 21.78 -13.39
CA ARG A 80 16.83 21.43 -13.93
C ARG A 80 17.98 22.20 -13.29
N LYS A 81 17.77 23.48 -13.00
CA LYS A 81 18.77 24.36 -12.35
C LYS A 81 18.54 24.51 -10.85
N LYS A 82 17.47 23.92 -10.32
CA LYS A 82 17.10 24.07 -8.91
C LYS A 82 18.01 23.18 -8.06
N LEU A 83 18.59 23.75 -7.02
CA LEU A 83 19.44 23.03 -6.08
C LEU A 83 18.59 22.18 -5.13
N VAL A 84 19.10 21.03 -4.70
CA VAL A 84 18.37 20.09 -3.83
C VAL A 84 18.03 20.70 -2.46
N ARG A 85 18.80 21.68 -1.97
CA ARG A 85 18.43 22.42 -0.75
C ARG A 85 17.07 23.13 -0.85
N ASP A 86 16.69 23.52 -2.07
CA ASP A 86 15.46 24.26 -2.35
C ASP A 86 14.31 23.31 -2.76
N TYR A 87 14.55 22.00 -2.79
CA TYR A 87 13.53 21.00 -3.13
C TYR A 87 12.49 20.88 -2.03
N SER A 88 11.22 20.77 -2.43
CA SER A 88 10.17 20.32 -1.50
C SER A 88 10.45 18.89 -1.07
N LEU A 89 9.77 18.43 -0.02
CA LEU A 89 9.90 17.05 0.45
C LEU A 89 9.55 16.04 -0.66
N GLY A 90 8.46 16.28 -1.41
CA GLY A 90 8.08 15.44 -2.55
C GLY A 90 9.13 15.39 -3.66
N MET A 91 9.82 16.51 -3.94
CA MET A 91 10.92 16.53 -4.90
C MET A 91 12.13 15.73 -4.39
N LYS A 92 12.45 15.80 -3.09
CA LYS A 92 13.51 14.97 -2.49
C LYS A 92 13.14 13.49 -2.57
N GLN A 93 11.90 13.13 -2.28
CA GLN A 93 11.41 11.76 -2.38
C GLN A 93 11.46 11.21 -3.82
N ARG A 94 11.12 12.04 -4.81
CA ARG A 94 11.29 11.68 -6.23
C ARG A 94 12.76 11.47 -6.59
N LEU A 95 13.65 12.30 -6.06
CA LEU A 95 15.10 12.13 -6.27
C LEU A 95 15.62 10.86 -5.59
N ALA A 96 15.11 10.52 -4.41
CA ALA A 96 15.38 9.25 -3.73
C ALA A 96 15.01 8.03 -4.58
N LEU A 97 13.80 8.06 -5.16
CA LEU A 97 13.36 7.04 -6.11
C LEU A 97 14.26 7.00 -7.34
N ALA A 98 14.74 8.16 -7.82
CA ALA A 98 15.68 8.19 -8.95
C ALA A 98 16.99 7.47 -8.60
N PHE A 99 17.56 7.67 -7.41
CA PHE A 99 18.74 6.92 -6.97
C PHE A 99 18.49 5.40 -6.95
N ALA A 100 17.31 4.99 -6.49
CA ALA A 100 16.95 3.58 -6.47
C ALA A 100 16.80 3.00 -7.89
N LEU A 101 16.31 3.79 -8.86
CA LEU A 101 15.95 3.33 -10.20
C LEU A 101 17.06 3.48 -11.26
N VAL A 102 18.02 4.38 -11.07
CA VAL A 102 18.99 4.77 -12.12
C VAL A 102 19.89 3.61 -12.60
N LYS A 103 20.04 2.59 -11.76
CA LYS A 103 20.76 1.34 -12.07
C LYS A 103 19.93 0.31 -12.84
N GLU A 104 18.70 0.64 -13.21
CA GLU A 104 17.74 -0.26 -13.86
C GLU A 104 17.54 -1.57 -13.07
N PRO A 105 17.15 -1.48 -11.79
CA PRO A 105 16.98 -2.66 -10.95
C PRO A 105 15.78 -3.51 -11.40
N LYS A 106 15.78 -4.77 -10.99
CA LYS A 106 14.63 -5.68 -11.13
C LYS A 106 13.74 -5.69 -9.89
N ILE A 107 14.32 -5.38 -8.73
CA ILE A 107 13.64 -5.35 -7.44
C ILE A 107 13.83 -3.96 -6.83
N LEU A 108 12.74 -3.36 -6.36
CA LEU A 108 12.74 -2.07 -5.69
C LEU A 108 12.28 -2.24 -4.25
N LEU A 109 13.13 -1.88 -3.28
CA LEU A 109 12.81 -1.88 -1.86
C LEU A 109 12.50 -0.45 -1.40
N LEU A 110 11.31 -0.21 -0.87
CA LEU A 110 10.86 1.12 -0.46
C LEU A 110 10.44 1.12 1.01
N ASP A 111 11.11 1.90 1.83
CA ASP A 111 10.77 2.09 3.24
C ASP A 111 10.00 3.39 3.42
N GLU A 112 8.70 3.29 3.77
CA GLU A 112 7.82 4.42 4.01
C GLU A 112 7.86 5.50 2.90
N PRO A 113 7.62 5.13 1.63
CA PRO A 113 7.92 5.99 0.49
C PRO A 113 7.09 7.28 0.41
N THR A 114 5.98 7.34 1.14
CA THR A 114 4.98 8.41 1.14
C THR A 114 5.04 9.26 2.42
N ASN A 115 5.91 8.91 3.37
CA ASN A 115 5.94 9.55 4.68
C ASN A 115 6.27 11.06 4.59
N GLY A 116 5.51 11.85 5.35
CA GLY A 116 5.64 13.31 5.41
C GLY A 116 5.13 14.07 4.18
N LEU A 117 4.67 13.38 3.13
CA LEU A 117 4.11 14.03 1.95
C LEU A 117 2.68 14.53 2.20
N ASP A 118 2.29 15.53 1.42
CA ASP A 118 0.91 16.00 1.35
C ASP A 118 0.05 15.04 0.50
N PRO A 119 -1.29 15.12 0.55
CA PRO A 119 -2.17 14.21 -0.18
C PRO A 119 -1.90 14.13 -1.69
N SER A 120 -1.51 15.26 -2.31
CA SER A 120 -1.14 15.29 -3.73
C SER A 120 0.16 14.52 -3.99
N GLY A 121 1.20 14.74 -3.17
CA GLY A 121 2.46 14.02 -3.28
C GLY A 121 2.32 12.52 -3.04
N ILE A 122 1.49 12.11 -2.06
CA ILE A 122 1.16 10.70 -1.82
C ILE A 122 0.56 10.07 -3.09
N HIS A 123 -0.45 10.71 -3.68
CA HIS A 123 -1.10 10.24 -4.89
C HIS A 123 -0.11 10.06 -6.05
N GLU A 124 0.77 11.04 -6.27
CA GLU A 124 1.77 11.00 -7.34
C GLU A 124 2.80 9.88 -7.17
N ILE A 125 3.34 9.71 -5.96
CA ILE A 125 4.29 8.63 -5.66
C ILE A 125 3.62 7.27 -5.82
N ARG A 126 2.38 7.14 -5.38
CA ARG A 126 1.58 5.93 -5.51
C ARG A 126 1.39 5.53 -6.98
N GLU A 127 0.98 6.47 -7.83
CA GLU A 127 0.82 6.25 -9.27
C GLU A 127 2.16 5.86 -9.94
N LEU A 128 3.26 6.50 -9.52
CA LEU A 128 4.60 6.15 -10.00
C LEU A 128 4.96 4.70 -9.64
N ILE A 129 4.76 4.29 -8.39
CA ILE A 129 5.03 2.92 -7.93
C ILE A 129 4.22 1.90 -8.74
N VAL A 130 2.93 2.12 -8.91
CA VAL A 130 2.05 1.24 -9.71
C VAL A 130 2.53 1.15 -11.16
N ARG A 131 2.93 2.28 -11.75
CA ARG A 131 3.48 2.32 -13.11
C ARG A 131 4.78 1.53 -13.22
N LEU A 132 5.69 1.67 -12.26
CA LEU A 132 6.95 0.92 -12.22
C LEU A 132 6.70 -0.59 -12.15
N ALA A 133 5.77 -1.03 -11.31
CA ALA A 133 5.41 -2.44 -11.21
C ALA A 133 4.78 -2.97 -12.51
N LYS A 134 3.73 -2.31 -13.01
CA LYS A 134 2.92 -2.81 -14.14
C LYS A 134 3.57 -2.66 -15.50
N VAL A 135 4.21 -1.52 -15.77
CA VAL A 135 4.74 -1.20 -17.11
C VAL A 135 6.16 -1.71 -17.29
N LYS A 136 7.00 -1.61 -16.25
CA LYS A 136 8.40 -2.02 -16.32
C LYS A 136 8.65 -3.44 -15.79
N GLY A 137 7.63 -4.07 -15.20
CA GLY A 137 7.74 -5.43 -14.65
C GLY A 137 8.67 -5.53 -13.44
N LEU A 138 8.87 -4.42 -12.71
CA LEU A 138 9.68 -4.42 -11.50
C LEU A 138 8.91 -5.10 -10.35
N THR A 139 9.62 -5.90 -9.56
CA THR A 139 9.10 -6.35 -8.27
C THR A 139 9.30 -5.23 -7.25
N VAL A 140 8.22 -4.73 -6.66
CA VAL A 140 8.30 -3.67 -5.64
C VAL A 140 7.93 -4.25 -4.28
N PHE A 141 8.79 -4.06 -3.29
CA PHE A 141 8.59 -4.47 -1.90
C PHE A 141 8.55 -3.23 -1.01
N ILE A 142 7.41 -2.99 -0.37
CA ILE A 142 7.11 -1.73 0.33
C ILE A 142 6.80 -2.03 1.79
N SER A 143 7.38 -1.24 2.70
CA SER A 143 6.92 -1.13 4.08
C SER A 143 6.14 0.17 4.20
N SER A 144 4.96 0.06 4.79
CA SER A 144 4.23 1.22 5.25
C SER A 144 3.37 0.86 6.46
N HIS A 145 3.18 1.83 7.34
CA HIS A 145 2.17 1.80 8.39
C HIS A 145 0.82 2.38 7.91
N ILE A 146 0.77 3.00 6.73
CA ILE A 146 -0.45 3.61 6.18
C ILE A 146 -1.19 2.56 5.35
N LEU A 147 -2.10 1.84 6.00
CA LEU A 147 -2.80 0.67 5.42
C LEU A 147 -3.62 1.02 4.18
N THR A 148 -4.31 2.17 4.20
CA THR A 148 -5.11 2.65 3.06
C THR A 148 -4.27 2.83 1.79
N GLU A 149 -3.01 3.24 1.91
CA GLU A 149 -2.12 3.35 0.76
C GLU A 149 -1.73 2.00 0.19
N ILE A 150 -1.40 1.04 1.08
CA ILE A 150 -1.04 -0.33 0.70
C ILE A 150 -2.20 -1.02 -0.03
N GLU A 151 -3.45 -0.84 0.43
CA GLU A 151 -4.65 -1.40 -0.21
C GLU A 151 -4.85 -0.97 -1.68
N HIS A 152 -4.29 0.19 -2.06
CA HIS A 152 -4.41 0.73 -3.41
C HIS A 152 -3.29 0.29 -4.35
N ILE A 153 -2.12 -0.10 -3.82
CA ILE A 153 -0.94 -0.40 -4.65
C ILE A 153 -0.51 -1.85 -4.65
N ALA A 154 -0.76 -2.58 -3.57
CA ALA A 154 -0.17 -3.88 -3.36
C ALA A 154 -1.05 -5.00 -3.91
N ASP A 155 -0.46 -5.93 -4.67
CA ASP A 155 -1.15 -7.16 -5.07
C ASP A 155 -1.26 -8.15 -3.89
N ARG A 156 -0.26 -8.12 -2.99
CA ARG A 156 -0.15 -8.95 -1.79
C ARG A 156 0.32 -8.11 -0.61
N VAL A 157 -0.17 -8.45 0.57
CA VAL A 157 0.18 -7.78 1.83
C VAL A 157 0.61 -8.80 2.87
N GLY A 158 1.58 -8.42 3.69
CA GLY A 158 1.97 -9.15 4.89
C GLY A 158 1.87 -8.23 6.11
N ILE A 159 1.24 -8.69 7.18
CA ILE A 159 1.14 -7.95 8.44
C ILE A 159 2.14 -8.54 9.43
N ILE A 160 3.00 -7.68 9.96
CA ILE A 160 4.00 -8.06 10.97
C ILE A 160 3.60 -7.45 12.31
N ASN A 161 3.54 -8.29 13.35
CA ASN A 161 3.30 -7.86 14.73
C ASN A 161 4.37 -8.48 15.64
N LYS A 162 4.99 -7.67 16.52
CA LYS A 162 6.04 -8.10 17.47
C LYS A 162 7.13 -9.00 16.83
N GLY A 163 7.52 -8.71 15.58
CA GLY A 163 8.55 -9.46 14.85
C GLY A 163 8.08 -10.74 14.15
N HIS A 164 6.78 -11.06 14.19
CA HIS A 164 6.19 -12.23 13.54
C HIS A 164 5.25 -11.81 12.42
N LEU A 165 5.28 -12.54 11.30
CA LEU A 165 4.31 -12.40 10.22
C LEU A 165 3.00 -13.07 10.65
N VAL A 166 2.00 -12.28 11.00
CA VAL A 166 0.70 -12.75 11.51
C VAL A 166 -0.33 -12.97 10.41
N TYR A 167 -0.12 -12.36 9.25
CA TYR A 167 -0.97 -12.53 8.08
C TYR A 167 -0.16 -12.35 6.80
N GLU A 168 -0.48 -13.13 5.78
CA GLU A 168 0.00 -12.96 4.41
C GLU A 168 -1.10 -13.35 3.42
N GLY A 169 -1.43 -12.48 2.49
CA GLY A 169 -2.50 -12.76 1.53
C GLY A 169 -2.55 -11.80 0.35
N LYS A 170 -3.38 -12.12 -0.63
CA LYS A 170 -3.74 -11.19 -1.71
C LYS A 170 -4.69 -10.13 -1.18
N ILE A 171 -4.53 -8.88 -1.63
CA ILE A 171 -5.46 -7.82 -1.23
C ILE A 171 -6.89 -8.07 -1.73
N GLU A 172 -7.01 -8.73 -2.89
CA GLU A 172 -8.30 -9.09 -3.49
C GLU A 172 -9.13 -10.02 -2.59
N SER A 173 -8.47 -10.89 -1.82
CA SER A 173 -9.13 -11.78 -0.87
C SER A 173 -9.78 -11.01 0.28
N ILE A 174 -9.16 -9.91 0.72
CA ILE A 174 -9.71 -9.02 1.76
C ILE A 174 -10.97 -8.32 1.22
N LYS A 175 -10.87 -7.75 0.01
CA LYS A 175 -12.00 -7.06 -0.67
C LYS A 175 -13.16 -7.97 -1.07
N SER A 176 -13.00 -9.30 -0.95
CA SER A 176 -14.08 -10.26 -1.24
C SER A 176 -15.04 -10.48 -0.07
N SER A 177 -14.65 -10.10 1.16
CA SER A 177 -15.51 -10.10 2.35
C SER A 177 -16.47 -8.91 2.34
N ASN A 178 -17.46 -8.93 1.45
CA ASN A 178 -18.46 -7.87 1.33
C ASN A 178 -19.72 -8.18 2.15
N TRP A 179 -20.33 -7.15 2.75
CA TRP A 179 -21.64 -7.22 3.40
C TRP A 179 -22.45 -5.96 3.13
N ILE A 180 -23.76 -6.05 3.32
CA ILE A 180 -24.65 -4.91 3.39
C ILE A 180 -24.83 -4.50 4.83
N GLU A 181 -24.70 -3.21 5.08
CA GLU A 181 -24.96 -2.57 6.35
C GLU A 181 -26.22 -1.70 6.26
N ILE A 182 -27.27 -2.11 6.97
CA ILE A 182 -28.51 -1.34 7.09
C ILE A 182 -28.48 -0.64 8.45
N GLY A 183 -28.37 0.68 8.44
CA GLY A 183 -28.40 1.51 9.64
C GLY A 183 -29.78 2.12 9.85
N GLY A 184 -30.31 2.02 11.06
CA GLY A 184 -31.68 2.46 11.37
C GLY A 184 -31.98 2.46 12.86
N ASN A 185 -33.26 2.55 13.21
CA ASN A 185 -33.75 2.35 14.57
C ASN A 185 -34.52 1.03 14.64
N PHE A 186 -33.95 0.05 15.36
CA PHE A 186 -34.48 -1.31 15.50
C PHE A 186 -34.87 -1.64 16.96
N TYR A 187 -35.14 -0.62 17.79
CA TYR A 187 -35.45 -0.80 19.22
C TYR A 187 -36.86 -1.35 19.49
N GLN A 188 -37.83 -1.01 18.65
CA GLN A 188 -39.26 -1.11 19.02
C GLN A 188 -39.89 -2.47 18.71
N ASN A 189 -39.25 -3.30 17.87
CA ASN A 189 -39.76 -4.60 17.45
C ASN A 189 -38.63 -5.64 17.49
N ASN A 190 -38.97 -6.93 17.60
CA ASN A 190 -37.98 -8.01 17.58
C ASN A 190 -37.40 -8.19 16.16
N ILE A 191 -36.42 -7.35 15.83
CA ILE A 191 -35.78 -7.30 14.52
C ILE A 191 -35.21 -8.65 14.08
N VAL A 192 -34.68 -9.43 15.03
CA VAL A 192 -34.16 -10.77 14.74
C VAL A 192 -35.29 -11.67 14.23
N GLN A 193 -36.46 -11.64 14.90
CA GLN A 193 -37.61 -12.42 14.45
C GLN A 193 -38.11 -11.95 13.08
N SER A 194 -38.22 -10.63 12.84
CA SER A 194 -38.62 -10.10 11.53
C SER A 194 -37.68 -10.53 10.40
N LEU A 195 -36.37 -10.57 10.65
CA LEU A 195 -35.39 -11.04 9.66
C LEU A 195 -35.48 -12.55 9.42
N LEU A 196 -35.77 -13.34 10.47
CA LEU A 196 -36.02 -14.77 10.35
C LEU A 196 -37.31 -15.07 9.59
N ASP A 197 -38.37 -14.29 9.82
CA ASP A 197 -39.67 -14.41 9.15
C ASP A 197 -39.56 -14.06 7.65
N PHE A 198 -38.72 -13.09 7.29
CA PHE A 198 -38.40 -12.80 5.89
C PHE A 198 -37.66 -13.97 5.23
N GLY A 199 -36.69 -14.57 5.94
CA GLY A 199 -36.01 -15.79 5.54
C GLY A 199 -34.97 -15.63 4.43
N GLY A 200 -34.11 -16.65 4.28
CA GLY A 200 -33.08 -16.69 3.24
C GLY A 200 -31.98 -15.61 3.36
N LEU A 201 -31.80 -15.03 4.54
CA LEU A 201 -30.76 -14.04 4.82
C LEU A 201 -29.59 -14.69 5.55
N GLU A 202 -28.37 -14.37 5.13
CA GLU A 202 -27.16 -14.68 5.88
C GLU A 202 -26.83 -13.50 6.78
N ILE A 203 -27.23 -13.60 8.05
CA ILE A 203 -27.10 -12.51 9.02
C ILE A 203 -25.74 -12.62 9.72
N LEU A 204 -24.91 -11.58 9.59
CA LEU A 204 -23.61 -11.50 10.25
C LEU A 204 -23.72 -10.88 11.64
N GLU A 205 -24.51 -9.81 11.76
CA GLU A 205 -24.63 -9.05 13.00
C GLU A 205 -25.98 -8.33 13.04
N VAL A 206 -26.61 -8.29 14.21
CA VAL A 206 -27.81 -7.49 14.47
C VAL A 206 -27.64 -6.75 15.79
N SER A 207 -27.86 -5.44 15.74
CA SER A 207 -27.88 -4.58 16.91
C SER A 207 -29.08 -3.63 16.85
N ARG A 208 -29.24 -2.82 17.89
CA ARG A 208 -30.34 -1.84 18.01
C ARG A 208 -30.31 -0.77 16.90
N ASN A 209 -29.16 -0.53 16.28
CA ASN A 209 -28.96 0.54 15.31
C ASN A 209 -28.48 0.05 13.93
N GLN A 210 -28.15 -1.23 13.79
CA GLN A 210 -27.45 -1.75 12.62
C GLN A 210 -27.77 -3.22 12.38
N ILE A 211 -27.88 -3.59 11.11
CA ILE A 211 -27.97 -4.97 10.63
C ILE A 211 -26.88 -5.17 9.59
N LYS A 212 -26.10 -6.24 9.70
CA LYS A 212 -25.12 -6.67 8.70
C LYS A 212 -25.56 -7.98 8.04
N LEU A 213 -25.68 -7.96 6.71
CA LEU A 213 -26.13 -9.09 5.90
C LEU A 213 -25.07 -9.45 4.86
N LYS A 214 -24.81 -10.74 4.63
CA LYS A 214 -23.91 -11.22 3.59
C LYS A 214 -24.68 -11.77 2.39
N ASN A 215 -24.01 -11.84 1.24
CA ASN A 215 -24.47 -12.58 0.05
C ASN A 215 -25.89 -12.21 -0.42
N ILE A 216 -26.21 -10.91 -0.40
CA ILE A 216 -27.50 -10.37 -0.84
C ILE A 216 -27.31 -9.55 -2.13
N ASP A 217 -28.13 -9.84 -3.13
CA ASP A 217 -28.20 -9.08 -4.39
C ASP A 217 -29.11 -7.84 -4.25
N ASP A 218 -29.17 -7.01 -5.30
CA ASP A 218 -29.92 -5.75 -5.26
C ASP A 218 -31.44 -5.95 -5.17
N GLU A 219 -32.00 -6.98 -5.80
CA GLU A 219 -33.44 -7.27 -5.76
C GLU A 219 -33.84 -7.69 -4.35
N LYS A 220 -33.12 -8.65 -3.77
CA LYS A 220 -33.38 -9.12 -2.41
C LYS A 220 -33.11 -8.04 -1.37
N LEU A 221 -32.10 -7.19 -1.59
CA LEU A 221 -31.86 -6.04 -0.71
C LEU A 221 -33.03 -5.06 -0.73
N ALA A 222 -33.59 -4.77 -1.91
CA ALA A 222 -34.76 -3.90 -2.03
C ALA A 222 -35.98 -4.50 -1.32
N ASP A 223 -36.18 -5.82 -1.42
CA ASP A 223 -37.25 -6.54 -0.72
C ASP A 223 -37.08 -6.48 0.80
N VAL A 224 -35.87 -6.69 1.32
CA VAL A 224 -35.57 -6.58 2.75
C VAL A 224 -35.82 -5.16 3.25
N VAL A 225 -35.33 -4.15 2.54
CA VAL A 225 -35.48 -2.74 2.92
C VAL A 225 -36.96 -2.35 2.93
N SER A 226 -37.71 -2.76 1.90
CA SER A 226 -39.17 -2.57 1.81
C SER A 226 -39.89 -3.25 2.98
N TYR A 227 -39.60 -4.52 3.24
CA TYR A 227 -40.19 -5.29 4.33
C TYR A 227 -39.94 -4.63 5.69
N LEU A 228 -38.70 -4.20 5.97
CA LEU A 228 -38.36 -3.52 7.21
C LEU A 228 -39.13 -2.19 7.34
N ALA A 229 -39.22 -1.40 6.27
CA ALA A 229 -39.97 -0.14 6.29
C ALA A 229 -41.48 -0.35 6.53
N THR A 230 -42.09 -1.35 5.88
CA THR A 230 -43.52 -1.68 6.05
C THR A 230 -43.82 -2.19 7.47
N ASN A 231 -42.87 -2.88 8.11
CA ASN A 231 -42.98 -3.31 9.51
C ASN A 231 -42.64 -2.19 10.53
N GLY A 232 -42.53 -0.94 10.07
CA GLY A 232 -42.37 0.24 10.93
C GLY A 232 -40.95 0.51 11.39
N TYR A 233 -39.94 -0.23 10.89
CA TYR A 233 -38.54 0.08 11.18
C TYR A 233 -38.10 1.33 10.41
N ARG A 234 -37.39 2.24 11.08
CA ARG A 234 -36.89 3.47 10.45
C ARG A 234 -35.47 3.24 9.95
N ILE A 235 -35.30 3.20 8.64
CA ILE A 235 -33.99 3.04 7.99
C ILE A 235 -33.42 4.42 7.69
N PHE A 236 -32.16 4.63 8.05
CA PHE A 236 -31.43 5.89 7.85
C PHE A 236 -30.36 5.76 6.76
N ARG A 237 -29.77 4.57 6.60
CA ARG A 237 -28.73 4.31 5.60
C ARG A 237 -28.71 2.84 5.18
N VAL A 238 -28.28 2.61 3.94
CA VAL A 238 -27.95 1.28 3.39
C VAL A 238 -26.62 1.44 2.67
N VAL A 239 -25.61 0.67 3.08
CA VAL A 239 -24.24 0.79 2.55
C VAL A 239 -23.70 -0.59 2.19
N ARG A 240 -23.04 -0.70 1.04
CA ARG A 240 -22.18 -1.85 0.72
C ARG A 240 -20.84 -1.63 1.40
N ALA A 241 -20.54 -2.44 2.41
CA ALA A 241 -19.28 -2.41 3.13
C ALA A 241 -18.44 -3.63 2.76
N SER A 242 -17.13 -3.49 2.94
CA SER A 242 -16.13 -4.53 2.72
C SER A 242 -15.16 -4.51 3.88
N GLU A 243 -14.62 -5.67 4.22
CA GLU A 243 -13.54 -5.75 5.21
C GLU A 243 -12.35 -4.91 4.72
N SER A 244 -11.82 -4.05 5.60
CA SER A 244 -10.63 -3.28 5.32
C SER A 244 -9.39 -3.97 5.89
N LEU A 245 -8.23 -3.68 5.31
CA LEU A 245 -6.93 -4.08 5.86
C LEU A 245 -6.73 -3.52 7.26
N GLU A 246 -7.30 -2.35 7.56
CA GLU A 246 -7.29 -1.75 8.89
C GLU A 246 -8.06 -2.60 9.92
N GLU A 247 -9.25 -3.08 9.58
CA GLU A 247 -10.02 -3.96 10.46
C GLU A 247 -9.29 -5.28 10.71
N ILE A 248 -8.73 -5.90 9.66
CA ILE A 248 -7.91 -7.12 9.79
C ILE A 248 -6.70 -6.85 10.67
N PHE A 249 -5.98 -5.76 10.43
CA PHE A 249 -4.83 -5.37 11.25
C PHE A 249 -5.23 -5.22 12.72
N LEU A 250 -6.32 -4.52 13.03
CA LEU A 250 -6.81 -4.34 14.39
C LEU A 250 -7.22 -5.66 15.04
N SER A 251 -7.87 -6.57 14.31
CA SER A 251 -8.27 -7.87 14.84
C SER A 251 -7.04 -8.72 15.23
N LEU A 252 -6.03 -8.76 14.38
CA LEU A 252 -4.81 -9.57 14.57
C LEU A 252 -3.83 -8.96 15.57
N THR A 253 -3.94 -7.67 15.87
CA THR A 253 -3.05 -6.97 16.80
C THR A 253 -3.66 -6.76 18.19
N LYS A 254 -4.99 -6.84 18.34
CA LYS A 254 -5.69 -6.75 19.64
C LYS A 254 -5.52 -7.99 20.52
N GLU A 255 -5.21 -9.15 19.97
CA GLU A 255 -5.04 -10.41 20.72
C GLU A 255 -3.62 -10.61 21.32
N ALA A 256 -2.80 -9.55 21.43
CA ALA A 256 -1.37 -9.67 21.79
C ALA A 256 -0.91 -8.87 23.01
#